data_AF-V9LKA2-F1
#
_entry.id   AF-V9LKA2-F1
#
_cell.length_a   1.000
_cell.length_b   1.000
_cell.length_c   1.000
_cell.angle_alpha   90.00
_cell.angle_beta   90.00
_cell.angle_gamma   90.00
#
_symmetry.space_group_name_H-M   'P 1'
#
loop_
_entity.id
_entity.type
_entity.pdbx_description
1 polymer ?
#
loop_
_entity_poly.entity_id
_entity_poly.type
_entity_poly.pdbx_seq_one_letter_code
_entity_poly.pdbx_strand_id
1 'polypeptide(L)'
;RSSDLLAEVEEEEPTGYIRLDKFLPMMTKVLMERRYRPYPENVLLRAFEVLDTDNKGYLTQEGLTKFMTEEGEPFTQEEMDEMLSASLDPDQNVILYKEFVSMMTVEDD
;
A
#
# COMPACT_ATOMS: atom_id res chain seq x y z
N ARG A 1 -12.94 -4.91 29.20
CA ARG A 1 -11.81 -5.86 29.33
C ARG A 1 -10.73 -5.68 28.23
N SER A 2 -10.93 -4.83 27.22
CA SER A 2 -9.85 -4.33 26.34
C SER A 2 -9.12 -3.10 26.90
N SER A 3 -9.62 -2.51 27.99
CA SER A 3 -9.11 -1.26 28.57
C SER A 3 -7.85 -1.43 29.42
N ASP A 4 -7.58 -2.64 29.93
CA ASP A 4 -6.46 -2.88 30.85
C ASP A 4 -5.11 -3.01 30.12
N LEU A 5 -5.09 -3.37 28.83
CA LEU A 5 -3.85 -3.56 28.09
C LEU A 5 -3.24 -2.25 27.56
N LEU A 6 -4.02 -1.16 27.53
CA LEU A 6 -3.58 0.16 27.06
C LEU A 6 -3.02 1.02 28.19
N ALA A 7 -3.54 0.86 29.42
CA ALA A 7 -3.12 1.65 30.58
C ALA A 7 -1.73 1.28 31.14
N GLU A 8 -1.23 0.08 30.84
CA GLU A 8 0.07 -0.40 31.35
C GLU A 8 1.28 0.05 30.50
N VAL A 9 1.05 0.77 29.39
CA VAL A 9 2.12 1.22 28.47
C VAL A 9 2.20 2.76 28.35
N GLU A 10 1.25 3.50 28.92
CA GLU A 10 1.24 4.97 28.92
C GLU A 10 2.16 5.55 30.02
N GLU A 11 3.47 5.25 29.94
CA GLU A 11 4.47 5.93 30.78
C GLU A 11 5.06 7.20 30.13
N GLU A 12 4.72 7.52 28.88
CA GLU A 12 5.30 8.69 28.19
C GLU A 12 4.22 9.48 27.45
N GLU A 13 4.20 10.80 27.68
CA GLU A 13 3.43 11.80 26.93
C GLU A 13 3.53 11.49 25.41
N PRO A 14 2.43 11.64 24.65
CA PRO A 14 2.44 11.38 23.21
C PRO A 14 3.35 12.39 22.52
N THR A 15 4.62 11.99 22.33
CA THR A 15 5.63 12.84 21.71
C THR A 15 5.41 13.02 20.20
N GLY A 16 4.49 12.26 19.61
CA GLY A 16 4.34 12.14 18.15
C GLY A 16 5.41 11.27 17.49
N TYR A 17 6.41 10.81 18.25
CA TYR A 17 7.49 9.96 17.77
C TYR A 17 7.46 8.61 18.51
N ILE A 18 7.73 7.53 17.77
CA ILE A 18 7.87 6.20 18.34
C ILE A 18 9.36 5.89 18.44
N ARG A 19 9.84 5.55 19.64
CA ARG A 19 11.23 5.12 19.82
C ARG A 19 11.46 3.78 19.13
N LEU A 20 12.61 3.63 18.47
CA LEU A 20 12.95 2.44 17.69
C LEU A 20 12.94 1.15 18.54
N ASP A 21 13.35 1.22 19.79
CA ASP A 21 13.38 0.09 20.72
C ASP A 21 11.98 -0.39 21.17
N LYS A 22 10.97 0.49 21.09
CA LYS A 22 9.55 0.12 21.26
C LYS A 22 8.90 -0.29 19.93
N PHE A 23 9.32 0.33 18.83
CA PHE A 23 8.81 0.03 17.50
C PHE A 23 9.19 -1.38 17.03
N LEU A 24 10.46 -1.76 17.16
CA LEU A 24 10.95 -3.04 16.63
C LEU A 24 10.24 -4.25 17.23
N PRO A 25 10.04 -4.38 18.56
CA PRO A 25 9.29 -5.51 19.13
C PRO A 25 7.82 -5.52 18.70
N MET A 26 7.19 -4.35 18.62
CA MET A 26 5.80 -4.22 18.17
C MET A 26 5.64 -4.64 16.71
N MET A 27 6.50 -4.12 15.82
CA MET A 27 6.47 -4.44 14.40
C MET A 27 6.84 -5.91 14.15
N THR A 28 7.83 -6.44 14.89
CA THR A 28 8.18 -7.87 14.85
C THR A 28 6.97 -8.74 15.20
N LYS A 29 6.26 -8.41 16.28
CA LYS A 29 5.04 -9.12 16.68
C LYS A 29 3.96 -9.02 15.60
N VAL A 30 3.76 -7.84 15.03
CA VAL A 30 2.80 -7.60 13.94
C VAL A 30 3.11 -8.45 12.70
N LEU A 31 4.39 -8.53 12.31
CA LEU A 31 4.86 -9.34 11.18
C LEU A 31 4.66 -10.84 11.47
N MET A 32 5.07 -11.31 12.66
CA MET A 32 4.89 -12.71 13.08
C MET A 32 3.42 -13.13 13.19
N GLU A 33 2.56 -12.24 13.69
CA GLU A 33 1.11 -12.46 13.80
C GLU A 33 0.39 -12.27 12.46
N ARG A 34 1.10 -11.92 11.38
CA ARG A 34 0.55 -11.61 10.04
C ARG A 34 -0.67 -10.69 10.12
N ARG A 35 -0.62 -9.65 10.96
CA ARG A 35 -1.77 -8.73 11.19
C ARG A 35 -2.02 -7.78 10.03
N TYR A 36 -1.00 -7.53 9.21
CA TYR A 36 -1.10 -6.80 7.94
C TYR A 36 -0.72 -7.75 6.81
N ARG A 37 -1.56 -8.75 6.54
CA ARG A 37 -1.36 -9.52 5.30
C ARG A 37 -1.62 -8.60 4.12
N PRO A 38 -0.79 -8.67 3.06
CA PRO A 38 -1.12 -8.02 1.81
C PRO A 38 -2.49 -8.49 1.35
N TYR A 39 -3.22 -7.61 0.67
CA TYR A 39 -4.48 -8.01 0.05
C TYR A 39 -4.20 -9.16 -0.94
N PRO A 40 -5.12 -10.14 -1.04
CA PRO A 40 -4.97 -11.23 -2.01
C PRO A 40 -4.74 -10.69 -3.43
N GLU A 41 -3.82 -11.30 -4.17
CA GLU A 41 -3.45 -10.90 -5.53
C GLU A 41 -4.67 -10.70 -6.44
N ASN A 42 -5.62 -11.63 -6.38
CA ASN A 42 -6.85 -11.58 -7.15
C ASN A 42 -7.77 -10.39 -6.81
N VAL A 43 -7.68 -9.84 -5.61
CA VAL A 43 -8.44 -8.64 -5.21
C VAL A 43 -7.77 -7.40 -5.79
N LEU A 44 -6.44 -7.31 -5.69
CA LEU A 44 -5.67 -6.21 -6.26
C LEU A 44 -5.80 -6.17 -7.78
N LEU A 45 -5.67 -7.33 -8.45
CA LEU A 45 -5.87 -7.44 -9.90
C LEU A 45 -7.23 -6.92 -10.35
N ARG A 46 -8.31 -7.34 -9.67
CA ARG A 46 -9.67 -6.86 -10.00
C ARG A 46 -9.82 -5.36 -9.82
N ALA A 47 -9.15 -4.76 -8.83
CA ALA A 47 -9.20 -3.32 -8.63
C ALA A 47 -8.61 -2.58 -9.84
N PHE A 48 -7.48 -3.04 -10.39
CA PHE A 48 -6.90 -2.46 -11.60
C PHE A 48 -7.70 -2.78 -12.87
N GLU A 49 -8.31 -3.97 -12.97
CA GLU A 49 -9.20 -4.33 -14.10
C GLU A 49 -10.44 -3.42 -14.20
N VAL A 50 -10.93 -2.88 -13.07
CA VAL A 50 -12.01 -1.88 -13.08
C VAL A 50 -11.57 -0.56 -13.72
N LEU A 51 -10.29 -0.21 -13.59
CA LEU A 51 -9.70 1.00 -14.18
C LEU A 51 -9.41 0.82 -15.69
N ASP A 52 -9.11 -0.40 -16.11
CA ASP A 52 -8.84 -0.78 -17.49
C ASP A 52 -10.12 -1.18 -18.23
N THR A 53 -10.99 -0.19 -18.47
CA THR A 53 -12.32 -0.40 -19.09
C THR A 53 -12.27 -1.04 -20.48
N ASP A 54 -11.14 -0.86 -21.18
CA ASP A 54 -10.91 -1.38 -22.52
C ASP A 54 -10.22 -2.77 -22.51
N ASN A 55 -9.89 -3.29 -21.32
CA ASN A 55 -9.20 -4.57 -21.10
C ASN A 55 -7.89 -4.69 -21.90
N LYS A 56 -7.08 -3.63 -21.88
CA LYS A 56 -5.79 -3.52 -22.57
C LYS A 56 -4.69 -4.33 -21.88
N GLY A 57 -4.85 -4.63 -20.60
CA GLY A 57 -3.83 -5.26 -19.76
C GLY A 57 -2.82 -4.27 -19.16
N TYR A 58 -3.01 -2.96 -19.37
CA TYR A 58 -2.15 -1.91 -18.85
C TYR A 58 -2.95 -0.62 -18.57
N LEU A 59 -2.41 0.25 -17.71
CA LEU A 59 -2.94 1.59 -17.48
C LEU A 59 -1.96 2.64 -17.97
N THR A 60 -2.48 3.78 -18.44
CA THR A 60 -1.64 4.95 -18.74
C THR A 60 -1.38 5.74 -17.46
N GLN A 61 -0.26 6.47 -17.42
CA GLN A 61 0.04 7.40 -16.33
C GLN A 61 -1.13 8.34 -16.07
N GLU A 62 -1.63 8.99 -17.12
CA GLU A 62 -2.76 9.94 -17.04
C GLU A 62 -4.02 9.28 -16.49
N GLY A 63 -4.32 8.05 -16.92
CA GLY A 63 -5.48 7.30 -16.44
C GLY A 63 -5.38 7.02 -14.94
N LEU A 64 -4.25 6.49 -14.49
CA LEU A 64 -4.03 6.18 -13.07
C LEU A 64 -4.04 7.45 -12.21
N THR A 65 -3.35 8.52 -12.64
CA THR A 65 -3.32 9.80 -11.93
C THR A 65 -4.72 10.38 -11.78
N LYS A 66 -5.51 10.36 -12.84
CA LYS A 66 -6.88 10.84 -12.80
C LYS A 66 -7.70 10.10 -11.73
N PHE A 67 -7.68 8.77 -11.74
CA PHE A 67 -8.43 7.99 -10.77
C PHE A 67 -7.96 8.21 -9.32
N MET A 68 -6.64 8.25 -9.07
CA MET A 68 -6.10 8.39 -7.71
C MET A 68 -6.22 9.82 -7.14
N THR A 69 -6.49 10.81 -7.98
CA THR A 69 -6.66 12.21 -7.55
C THR A 69 -8.11 12.69 -7.58
N GLU A 70 -9.00 11.99 -8.30
CA GLU A 70 -10.42 12.36 -8.41
C GLU A 70 -11.35 11.47 -7.55
N GLU A 71 -10.98 10.21 -7.29
CA GLU A 71 -11.84 9.25 -6.57
C GLU A 71 -11.35 8.99 -5.14
N GLY A 72 -12.28 9.04 -4.17
CA GLY A 72 -11.99 8.70 -2.78
C GLY A 72 -11.24 9.79 -2.01
N GLU A 73 -10.18 9.40 -1.30
CA GLU A 73 -9.24 10.34 -0.66
C GLU A 73 -8.10 10.61 -1.64
N PRO A 74 -8.02 11.83 -2.20
CA PRO A 74 -7.15 12.10 -3.32
C PRO A 74 -5.70 12.09 -2.87
N PHE A 75 -4.86 11.42 -3.65
CA PHE A 75 -3.42 11.43 -3.43
C PHE A 75 -2.89 12.85 -3.61
N THR A 76 -1.92 13.22 -2.76
CA THR A 76 -1.10 14.41 -3.00
C THR A 76 -0.22 14.19 -4.23
N GLN A 77 0.29 15.28 -4.79
CA GLN A 77 1.20 15.19 -5.94
C GLN A 77 2.46 14.35 -5.61
N GLU A 78 2.98 14.50 -4.39
CA GLU A 78 4.15 13.75 -3.92
C GLU A 78 3.86 12.24 -3.86
N GLU A 79 2.72 11.84 -3.28
CA GLU A 79 2.31 10.43 -3.22
C GLU A 79 2.06 9.84 -4.62
N MET A 80 1.50 10.63 -5.54
CA MET A 80 1.30 10.21 -6.92
C MET A 80 2.63 10.02 -7.65
N ASP A 81 3.56 10.95 -7.50
CA ASP A 81 4.88 10.87 -8.13
C ASP A 81 5.67 9.64 -7.61
N GLU A 82 5.61 9.37 -6.30
CA GLU A 82 6.18 8.16 -5.71
C GLU A 82 5.54 6.90 -6.28
N MET A 83 4.21 6.82 -6.35
CA MET A 83 3.51 5.67 -6.91
C MET A 83 3.88 5.42 -8.38
N LEU A 84 3.95 6.48 -9.20
CA LEU A 84 4.33 6.36 -10.60
C LEU A 84 5.78 5.91 -10.75
N SER A 85 6.70 6.44 -9.94
CA SER A 85 8.11 6.04 -9.97
C SER A 85 8.32 4.54 -9.70
N ALA A 86 7.44 3.93 -8.91
CA ALA A 86 7.48 2.51 -8.57
C ALA A 86 6.72 1.60 -9.55
N SER A 87 5.83 2.15 -10.37
CA SER A 87 4.87 1.35 -11.17
C SER A 87 4.96 1.58 -12.69
N LEU A 88 5.58 2.66 -13.15
CA LEU A 88 5.76 2.91 -14.58
C LEU A 88 6.83 2.00 -15.17
N ASP A 89 6.49 1.34 -16.27
CA ASP A 89 7.49 0.67 -17.11
C ASP A 89 8.35 1.73 -17.83
N PRO A 90 9.69 1.65 -17.71
CA PRO A 90 10.61 2.66 -18.26
C PRO A 90 10.67 2.66 -19.80
N ASP A 91 10.33 1.55 -20.46
CA ASP A 91 10.41 1.41 -21.91
C ASP A 91 9.08 1.75 -22.59
N GLN A 92 7.97 1.39 -21.96
CA GLN A 92 6.63 1.50 -22.53
C GLN A 92 5.84 2.71 -22.01
N ASN A 93 6.28 3.35 -20.92
CA ASN A 93 5.62 4.48 -20.28
C ASN A 93 4.14 4.18 -19.91
N VAL A 94 3.89 2.94 -19.49
CA VAL A 94 2.58 2.43 -19.03
C VAL A 94 2.77 1.63 -17.75
N ILE A 95 1.69 1.45 -16.98
CA ILE A 95 1.67 0.59 -15.80
C ILE A 95 1.15 -0.79 -16.21
N LEU A 96 2.04 -1.80 -16.21
CA LEU A 96 1.70 -3.21 -16.37
C LEU A 96 1.20 -3.76 -15.04
N TYR A 97 -0.07 -3.48 -14.71
CA TYR A 97 -0.61 -3.72 -13.37
C TYR A 97 -0.55 -5.17 -12.90
N LYS A 98 -0.51 -6.16 -13.80
CA LYS A 98 -0.34 -7.58 -13.43
C LYS A 98 1.04 -7.84 -12.84
N GLU A 99 2.07 -7.28 -13.46
CA GLU A 99 3.45 -7.40 -12.99
C GLU A 99 3.64 -6.60 -11.71
N PHE A 100 3.07 -5.40 -11.65
CA PHE A 100 3.08 -4.57 -10.45
C PHE A 100 2.39 -5.25 -9.26
N VAL A 101 1.22 -5.87 -9.46
CA VAL A 101 0.53 -6.61 -8.40
C VAL A 101 1.33 -7.83 -7.96
N SER A 102 1.91 -8.59 -8.90
CA SER A 102 2.80 -9.71 -8.56
C SER A 102 4.00 -9.25 -7.71
N MET A 103 4.55 -8.06 -7.97
CA MET A 103 5.60 -7.46 -7.15
C MET A 103 5.10 -7.03 -5.77
N MET A 104 3.83 -6.64 -5.61
CA MET A 104 3.26 -6.25 -4.32
C MET A 104 2.86 -7.45 -3.44
N THR A 105 2.65 -8.62 -4.04
CA THR A 105 2.16 -9.81 -3.34
C THR A 105 3.21 -10.87 -3.13
N VAL A 106 4.50 -10.57 -3.32
CA VAL A 106 5.63 -11.52 -3.25
C VAL A 106 5.35 -12.57 -2.19
N GLU A 107 5.09 -13.79 -2.65
CA GLU A 107 4.72 -14.91 -1.79
C GLU A 107 5.95 -15.28 -0.96
N ASP A 108 5.79 -15.31 0.38
CA ASP A 108 6.72 -16.01 1.26
C ASP A 108 6.66 -17.51 0.89
N ASP A 109 7.60 -17.99 0.07
CA ASP A 109 7.89 -19.44 -0.06
C ASP A 109 8.37 -20.03 1.28
#